data_AF-A0A318Q283-F1
#
_entry.id   AF-A0A318Q283-F1
#
_cell.length_a   1.000
_cell.length_b   1.000
_cell.length_c   1.000
_cell.angle_alpha   90.00
_cell.angle_beta   90.00
_cell.angle_gamma   90.00
#
_symmetry.space_group_name_H-M   'P 1'
#
loop_
_entity.id
_entity.type
_entity.pdbx_description
1 polymer ?
#
loop_
_entity_poly.entity_id
_entity_poly.type
_entity_poly.pdbx_seq_one_letter_code
_entity_poly.pdbx_strand_id
1 'polypeptide(L)'
;MQPAPITGWIDINLFQSQPAWLPAASALLPLTEEQWAARSPSGQAVQGANLVAYSALMAQAQATYASAEASVSAAYTAKNVAVPADVAAYLEALLAIANGSDTTSTALPAAPADLNGSTASAATTTTGATT
;
A
#
# COMPACT_ATOMS: atom_id res chain seq x y z
N MET A 1 4.70 -5.63 -5.56
CA MET A 1 4.13 -4.56 -6.40
C MET A 1 2.77 -4.22 -5.84
N GLN A 2 2.55 -2.95 -5.45
CA GLN A 2 1.26 -2.49 -4.94
C GLN A 2 0.27 -2.31 -6.11
N PRO A 3 -1.01 -2.65 -5.93
CA PRO A 3 -2.06 -2.42 -6.92
C PRO A 3 -2.16 -0.93 -7.28
N ALA A 4 -2.08 -0.62 -8.58
CA ALA A 4 -2.21 0.73 -9.10
C ALA A 4 -3.64 0.97 -9.63
N PRO A 5 -4.27 2.11 -9.32
CA PRO A 5 -5.63 2.39 -9.78
C PRO A 5 -5.68 2.50 -11.31
N ILE A 6 -6.78 2.03 -11.89
CA ILE A 6 -6.99 2.10 -13.35
C ILE A 6 -7.42 3.51 -13.72
N THR A 7 -6.66 4.14 -14.63
CA THR A 7 -6.91 5.51 -15.10
C THR A 7 -7.75 5.58 -16.37
N GLY A 8 -7.94 4.45 -17.06
CA GLY A 8 -8.75 4.39 -18.27
C GLY A 8 -8.84 2.98 -18.87
N TRP A 9 -9.80 2.81 -19.78
CA TRP A 9 -10.05 1.58 -20.52
C TRP A 9 -10.06 1.90 -22.01
N ILE A 10 -9.45 1.05 -22.83
CA ILE A 10 -9.38 1.25 -24.28
C ILE A 10 -9.85 -0.03 -24.95
N ASP A 11 -10.84 0.11 -25.84
CA ASP A 11 -11.26 -0.96 -26.74
C ASP A 11 -10.48 -0.82 -28.05
N ILE A 12 -9.57 -1.76 -28.30
CA ILE A 12 -8.71 -1.70 -29.49
C ILE A 12 -9.45 -2.03 -30.79
N ASN A 13 -10.60 -2.71 -30.73
CA ASN A 13 -11.41 -3.03 -31.91
C ASN A 13 -12.07 -1.80 -32.53
N LEU A 14 -12.06 -0.66 -31.82
CA LEU A 14 -12.52 0.63 -32.35
C LEU A 14 -11.56 1.24 -33.37
N PHE A 15 -10.32 0.74 -33.46
CA PHE A 15 -9.29 1.30 -34.34
C PHE A 15 -8.96 0.37 -35.50
N GLN A 16 -8.99 0.90 -36.72
CA GLN A 16 -8.57 0.15 -37.92
C GLN A 16 -7.04 0.02 -38.04
N SER A 17 -6.31 0.92 -37.39
CA SER A 17 -4.85 0.97 -37.31
C SER A 17 -4.43 1.52 -35.94
N GLN A 18 -3.27 1.12 -35.43
CA GLN A 18 -2.77 1.58 -34.14
C GLN A 18 -2.56 3.11 -34.12
N PRO A 19 -3.25 3.86 -33.25
CA PRO A 19 -3.00 5.30 -33.09
C PRO A 19 -1.61 5.58 -32.51
N ALA A 20 -0.99 6.69 -32.88
CA ALA A 20 0.34 7.06 -32.40
C ALA A 20 0.44 7.26 -30.87
N TRP A 21 -0.67 7.58 -30.21
CA TRP A 21 -0.76 7.74 -28.75
C TRP A 21 -0.96 6.41 -28.01
N LEU A 22 -1.38 5.34 -28.71
CA LEU A 22 -1.66 4.05 -28.10
C LEU A 22 -0.34 3.28 -27.95
N PRO A 23 0.09 2.96 -26.73
CA PRO A 23 1.32 2.18 -26.53
C PRO A 23 1.23 0.81 -27.21
N ALA A 24 2.38 0.19 -27.45
CA ALA A 24 2.44 -1.15 -28.04
C ALA A 24 1.63 -2.16 -27.21
N ALA A 25 1.08 -3.19 -27.87
CA ALA A 25 0.26 -4.21 -27.21
C ALA A 25 0.98 -4.90 -26.04
N SER A 26 2.32 -5.02 -26.09
CA SER A 26 3.14 -5.56 -25.01
C SER A 26 3.18 -4.69 -23.74
N ALA A 27 2.75 -3.44 -23.82
CA ALA A 27 2.58 -2.52 -22.70
C ALA A 27 1.11 -2.38 -22.26
N LEU A 28 0.20 -3.13 -22.89
CA LEU A 28 -1.20 -3.22 -22.51
C LEU A 28 -1.46 -4.51 -21.73
N LEU A 29 -2.42 -4.47 -20.82
CA LEU A 29 -2.90 -5.66 -20.12
C LEU A 29 -4.02 -6.30 -20.96
N PRO A 30 -3.82 -7.50 -21.54
CA PRO A 30 -4.90 -8.20 -22.22
C PRO A 30 -5.97 -8.60 -21.20
N LEU A 31 -7.23 -8.40 -21.57
CA LEU A 31 -8.38 -8.77 -20.75
C LEU A 31 -9.17 -9.86 -21.47
N THR A 32 -9.72 -10.78 -20.69
CA THR A 32 -10.77 -11.70 -21.16
C THR A 32 -12.07 -10.93 -21.44
N GLU A 33 -12.99 -11.52 -22.22
CA GLU A 33 -14.30 -10.91 -22.46
C GLU A 33 -15.07 -10.68 -21.16
N GLU A 34 -14.95 -11.60 -20.19
CA GLU A 34 -15.59 -11.47 -18.88
C GLU A 34 -15.01 -10.30 -18.07
N GLN A 35 -13.68 -10.16 -18.04
CA GLN A 35 -13.02 -9.02 -17.39
C GLN A 35 -13.37 -7.69 -18.07
N TRP A 36 -13.45 -7.68 -19.39
CA TRP A 36 -13.87 -6.51 -20.15
C TRP A 36 -15.32 -6.14 -19.84
N ALA A 37 -16.24 -7.11 -19.79
CA ALA A 37 -17.65 -6.88 -19.47
C ALA A 37 -17.84 -6.40 -18.02
N ALA A 38 -17.01 -6.89 -17.08
CA ALA A 38 -17.02 -6.51 -15.67
C ALA A 38 -16.18 -5.25 -15.35
N ARG A 39 -15.68 -4.54 -16.37
CA ARG A 39 -14.88 -3.33 -16.17
C ARG A 39 -15.66 -2.26 -15.42
N SER A 40 -14.98 -1.57 -14.52
CA SER A 40 -15.55 -0.50 -13.72
C SER A 40 -14.58 0.69 -13.68
N PRO A 41 -15.07 1.94 -13.71
CA PRO A 41 -14.23 3.12 -13.51
C PRO A 41 -13.65 3.21 -12.09
N SER A 42 -14.16 2.41 -11.15
CA SER A 42 -13.71 2.38 -9.75
C SER A 42 -13.75 0.97 -9.17
N GLY A 43 -13.04 0.76 -8.05
CA GLY A 43 -13.03 -0.53 -7.37
C GLY A 43 -12.11 -1.58 -7.99
N GLN A 44 -11.34 -1.22 -9.02
CA GLN A 44 -10.43 -2.10 -9.74
C GLN A 44 -9.04 -1.46 -9.86
N ALA A 45 -8.01 -2.29 -9.77
CA ALA A 45 -6.60 -1.90 -9.90
C ALA A 45 -5.83 -2.95 -10.71
N VAL A 46 -4.67 -2.56 -11.22
CA VAL A 46 -3.71 -3.46 -11.86
C VAL A 46 -2.63 -3.81 -10.84
N GLN A 47 -2.40 -5.12 -10.64
CA GLN A 47 -1.29 -5.63 -9.84
C GLN A 47 -0.50 -6.63 -10.69
N GLY A 48 0.70 -6.21 -11.13
CA GLY A 48 1.47 -6.99 -12.10
C GLY A 48 0.71 -7.13 -13.42
N ALA A 49 0.47 -8.37 -13.85
CA ALA A 49 -0.30 -8.68 -15.06
C ALA A 49 -1.76 -9.09 -14.75
N ASN A 50 -2.31 -8.68 -13.61
CA ASN A 50 -3.65 -9.07 -13.18
C ASN A 50 -4.51 -7.86 -12.81
N LEU A 51 -5.82 -7.99 -13.06
CA LEU A 51 -6.83 -7.09 -12.54
C LEU A 51 -7.24 -7.57 -11.14
N VAL A 52 -7.18 -6.70 -10.14
CA VAL A 52 -7.54 -7.02 -8.75
C VAL A 52 -8.58 -6.04 -8.22
N ALA A 53 -9.30 -6.45 -7.18
CA ALA A 53 -10.18 -5.57 -6.45
C ALA A 53 -9.35 -4.46 -5.77
N TYR A 54 -9.88 -3.25 -5.79
CA TYR A 54 -9.24 -2.08 -5.20
C TYR A 54 -10.19 -1.38 -4.24
N SER A 55 -10.02 -1.61 -2.95
CA SER A 55 -10.87 -1.03 -1.92
C SER A 55 -10.35 0.34 -1.47
N ALA A 56 -11.23 1.16 -0.89
CA ALA A 56 -10.83 2.42 -0.26
C ALA A 56 -9.81 2.19 0.87
N LEU A 57 -9.91 1.07 1.58
CA LEU A 57 -8.97 0.69 2.64
C LEU A 57 -7.57 0.42 2.08
N MET A 58 -7.46 -0.24 0.91
CA MET A 58 -6.17 -0.44 0.24
C MET A 58 -5.52 0.89 -0.14
N ALA A 59 -6.30 1.82 -0.71
CA ALA A 59 -5.81 3.15 -1.06
C ALA A 59 -5.31 3.93 0.18
N GLN A 60 -6.06 3.88 1.27
CA GLN A 60 -5.65 4.47 2.55
C GLN A 60 -4.38 3.82 3.09
N ALA A 61 -4.28 2.49 3.04
CA ALA A 61 -3.09 1.77 3.50
C ALA A 61 -1.85 2.12 2.69
N GLN A 62 -1.96 2.30 1.36
CA GLN A 62 -0.85 2.75 0.51
C GLN A 62 -0.35 4.14 0.93
N ALA A 63 -1.26 5.10 1.11
CA ALA A 63 -0.91 6.45 1.53
C ALA A 63 -0.28 6.47 2.93
N THR A 64 -0.88 5.74 3.88
CA THR A 64 -0.37 5.64 5.25
C THR A 64 0.98 4.93 5.30
N TYR A 65 1.18 3.86 4.53
CA TYR A 65 2.47 3.17 4.42
C TYR A 65 3.57 4.11 3.94
N ALA A 66 3.33 4.89 2.88
CA ALA A 66 4.33 5.83 2.37
C ALA A 66 4.71 6.90 3.40
N SER A 67 3.73 7.43 4.14
CA SER A 67 3.98 8.40 5.22
C SER A 67 4.71 7.80 6.42
N ALA A 68 4.32 6.58 6.82
CA ALA A 68 4.94 5.85 7.91
C ALA A 68 6.39 5.44 7.59
N GLU A 69 6.66 4.98 6.38
CA GLU A 69 8.01 4.62 5.93
C GLU A 69 8.93 5.84 5.93
N ALA A 70 8.46 7.00 5.45
CA ALA A 70 9.20 8.25 5.54
C ALA A 70 9.51 8.64 7.00
N SER A 71 8.54 8.46 7.90
CA SER A 71 8.72 8.74 9.34
C SER A 71 9.74 7.78 9.98
N VAL A 72 9.66 6.48 9.66
CA VAL A 72 10.62 5.46 10.12
C VAL A 72 12.02 5.76 9.61
N SER A 73 12.15 6.12 8.34
CA SER A 73 13.43 6.47 7.73
C SER A 73 14.08 7.65 8.44
N ALA A 74 13.34 8.70 8.74
CA ALA A 74 13.84 9.87 9.46
C ALA A 74 14.18 9.58 10.95
N ALA A 75 13.37 8.77 11.62
CA ALA A 75 13.51 8.48 13.04
C ALA A 75 14.59 7.44 13.35
N TYR A 76 14.74 6.41 12.51
CA TYR A 76 15.57 5.25 12.80
C TYR A 76 16.68 5.06 11.76
N THR A 77 16.33 4.88 10.48
CA THR A 77 17.28 4.52 9.42
C THR A 77 18.35 5.59 9.21
N ALA A 78 17.96 6.86 9.09
CA ALA A 78 18.88 7.99 8.92
C ALA A 78 19.81 8.21 10.12
N LYS A 79 19.40 7.74 11.31
CA LYS A 79 20.18 7.82 12.55
C LYS A 79 20.99 6.54 12.83
N ASN A 80 20.92 5.54 11.94
CA ASN A 80 21.51 4.22 12.12
C ASN A 80 21.06 3.55 13.44
N VAL A 81 19.80 3.76 13.82
CA VAL A 81 19.14 3.13 14.97
C VAL A 81 18.26 1.98 14.46
N ALA A 82 18.20 0.88 15.22
CA ALA A 82 17.34 -0.24 14.89
C ALA A 82 15.86 0.15 14.97
N VAL A 83 15.07 -0.29 13.99
CA VAL A 83 13.61 -0.11 13.99
C VAL A 83 13.00 -1.05 15.04
N PRO A 84 12.17 -0.54 15.97
CA PRO A 84 11.45 -1.36 16.93
C PRO A 84 10.53 -2.40 16.26
N ALA A 85 10.32 -3.54 16.94
CA ALA A 85 9.56 -4.66 16.36
C ALA A 85 8.09 -4.33 16.11
N ASP A 86 7.47 -3.52 16.96
CA ASP A 86 6.09 -3.04 16.82
C ASP A 86 5.93 -2.09 15.61
N VAL A 87 6.93 -1.26 15.34
CA VAL A 87 7.00 -0.39 14.16
C VAL A 87 7.14 -1.21 12.88
N ALA A 88 7.99 -2.24 12.89
CA ALA A 88 8.13 -3.16 11.77
C ALA A 88 6.81 -3.90 11.50
N ALA A 89 6.18 -4.46 12.53
CA ALA A 89 4.89 -5.15 12.41
C ALA A 89 3.77 -4.22 11.88
N TYR A 90 3.77 -2.96 12.29
CA TYR A 90 2.84 -1.95 11.77
C TYR A 90 3.03 -1.70 10.27
N LEU A 91 4.28 -1.53 9.81
CA LEU A 91 4.58 -1.36 8.38
C LEU A 91 4.21 -2.61 7.57
N GLU A 92 4.47 -3.81 8.09
CA GLU A 92 4.11 -5.07 7.44
C GLU A 92 2.60 -5.22 7.31
N ALA A 93 1.82 -4.89 8.35
CA ALA A 93 0.37 -4.91 8.31
C ALA A 93 -0.20 -3.92 7.28
N LEU A 94 0.31 -2.68 7.27
CA LEU A 94 -0.06 -1.69 6.25
C LEU A 94 0.27 -2.19 4.85
N LEU A 95 1.43 -2.80 4.65
CA LEU A 95 1.85 -3.33 3.36
C LEU A 95 0.97 -4.51 2.91
N ALA A 96 0.56 -5.38 3.83
CA ALA A 96 -0.34 -6.50 3.54
C ALA A 96 -1.72 -6.01 3.06
N ILE A 97 -2.28 -5.00 3.72
CA ILE A 97 -3.54 -4.36 3.31
C ILE A 97 -3.34 -3.62 1.99
N ALA A 98 -2.29 -2.81 1.87
CA ALA A 98 -2.00 -2.02 0.67
C ALA A 98 -1.84 -2.88 -0.60
N ASN A 99 -1.26 -4.07 -0.45
CA ASN A 99 -1.10 -5.04 -1.53
C ASN A 99 -2.33 -5.91 -1.80
N GLY A 100 -3.38 -5.82 -0.98
CA GLY A 100 -4.57 -6.67 -1.06
C GLY A 100 -4.33 -8.12 -0.62
N SER A 101 -3.21 -8.42 0.04
CA SER A 101 -2.94 -9.75 0.62
C SER A 101 -3.71 -9.97 1.92
N ASP A 102 -4.00 -8.89 2.66
CA ASP A 102 -4.98 -8.90 3.73
C ASP A 102 -6.35 -8.48 3.19
N THR A 103 -7.25 -9.45 3.07
CA THR A 103 -8.65 -9.25 2.65
C THR A 103 -9.64 -9.30 3.80
N THR A 104 -9.15 -9.43 5.04
CA THR A 104 -9.97 -9.63 6.25
C THR A 104 -10.07 -8.35 7.09
N SER A 105 -9.05 -7.50 7.00
CA SER A 105 -8.99 -6.21 7.67
C SER A 105 -10.08 -5.28 7.16
N THR A 106 -10.78 -4.66 8.09
CA THR A 106 -11.86 -3.69 7.83
C THR A 106 -11.45 -2.25 8.16
N ALA A 107 -10.29 -2.07 8.79
CA ALA A 107 -9.72 -0.78 9.19
C ALA A 107 -8.19 -0.83 9.12
N LEU A 108 -7.55 0.33 9.15
CA LEU A 108 -6.09 0.42 9.25
C LEU A 108 -5.61 -0.01 10.63
N PRO A 109 -4.42 -0.62 10.74
CA PRO A 109 -3.79 -0.87 12.02
C PRO A 109 -3.53 0.46 12.75
N ALA A 110 -3.55 0.44 14.08
CA ALA A 110 -3.20 1.61 14.88
C ALA A 110 -1.69 1.86 14.82
N ALA A 111 -1.30 3.12 14.62
CA ALA A 111 0.10 3.51 14.60
C ALA A 111 0.73 3.40 16.00
N PRO A 112 1.95 2.84 16.12
CA PRO A 112 2.67 2.78 17.39
C PRO A 112 3.03 4.19 17.89
N ALA A 113 3.12 4.35 19.20
CA ALA A 113 3.33 5.65 19.85
C ALA A 113 4.62 6.34 19.40
N ASP A 114 5.67 5.55 19.17
CA ASP A 114 6.99 6.02 18.76
C ASP A 114 7.02 6.64 17.35
N LEU A 115 6.02 6.35 16.51
CA LEU A 115 5.85 6.99 15.20
C LEU A 115 4.99 8.24 15.22
N ASN A 116 4.20 8.45 16.28
CA ASN A 116 3.28 9.58 16.39
C ASN A 116 3.95 10.86 16.93
N GLY A 117 5.29 10.94 16.92
CA GLY A 117 6.04 12.06 17.48
C GLY A 117 5.96 12.18 19.01
N SER A 118 5.31 11.25 19.71
CA SER A 118 5.44 11.14 21.17
C SER A 118 6.72 10.40 21.48
N THR A 119 7.80 11.16 21.61
CA THR A 119 8.92 10.73 22.44
C THR A 119 8.39 10.55 23.87
N ALA A 120 7.94 9.33 24.20
CA ALA A 120 7.71 8.97 25.59
C ALA A 120 9.08 8.84 26.26
N SER A 121 9.61 10.00 26.68
CA SER A 121 10.65 10.04 27.68
C SER A 121 10.09 9.53 29.01
N ALA A 122 10.87 8.62 29.60
CA ALA A 122 10.90 8.20 31.01
C ALA A 122 9.85 7.19 31.51
N ALA A 123 10.31 6.00 31.91
CA ALA A 123 10.73 5.81 33.31
C ALA A 123 11.52 4.50 33.50
N THR A 124 12.83 4.64 33.75
CA THR A 124 13.63 3.64 34.47
C THR A 124 12.97 3.41 35.83
N THR A 125 12.30 2.27 36.03
CA THR A 125 11.96 1.80 37.36
C THR A 125 13.18 1.10 37.96
N THR A 126 14.08 1.90 38.52
CA THR A 126 14.96 1.43 39.59
C THR A 126 14.10 1.28 40.83
N THR A 127 13.55 0.09 41.08
CA THR A 127 13.04 -0.27 42.39
C THR A 127 14.21 -0.78 43.22
N GLY A 128 14.94 0.15 43.82
CA GLY A 128 15.62 -0.13 45.07
C GLY A 128 14.61 0.02 46.21
N ALA A 129 14.48 -1.01 47.03
CA ALA A 129 14.02 -0.86 48.41
C ALA A 129 14.70 -1.92 49.28
N THR A 130 15.34 -1.37 50.30
CA THR A 130 16.30 -1.89 51.26
C THR A 130 15.64 -2.70 52.37
N THR A 131 16.48 -3.43 53.09
CA THR A 131 16.33 -4.01 54.45
C THR A 131 15.44 -3.26 55.41
#